data_AF-A0A853GQV9-F1
#
_entry.id   AF-A0A853GQV9-F1
#
_cell.length_a   1.000
_cell.length_b   1.000
_cell.length_c   1.000
_cell.angle_alpha   90.00
_cell.angle_beta   90.00
_cell.angle_gamma   90.00
#
_symmetry.space_group_name_H-M   'P 1'
#
loop_
_entity.id
_entity.type
_entity.pdbx_description
1 polymer ?
#
loop_
_entity_poly.entity_id
_entity_poly.type
_entity_poly.pdbx_seq_one_letter_code
_entity_poly.pdbx_strand_id
1 'polypeptide(L)' 'IGWMSEFGEQLNLPIEGEGQVQCQHTSAQYVLKGKQLHKQEA' A
#
# COMPACT_ATOMS: atom_id res chain seq x y z
N ILE A 1 6.26 5.77 -11.53
CA ILE A 1 6.09 6.39 -10.20
C ILE A 1 4.97 5.62 -9.52
N GLY A 2 5.15 5.12 -8.30
CA GLY A 2 4.17 4.26 -7.64
C GLY A 2 4.55 4.02 -6.18
N TRP A 3 3.75 3.20 -5.50
CA TRP A 3 3.94 2.86 -4.10
C TRP A 3 4.79 1.59 -3.96
N MET A 4 5.68 1.59 -2.98
CA MET A 4 6.55 0.46 -2.68
C MET A 4 6.39 0.10 -1.20
N SER A 5 6.30 -1.19 -0.90
CA SER A 5 6.31 -1.69 0.47
C SER A 5 7.69 -1.47 1.09
N GLU A 6 7.77 -1.59 2.41
CA GLU A 6 9.07 -1.57 3.11
C GLU A 6 10.02 -2.70 2.71
N PHE A 7 9.49 -3.73 2.03
CA PHE A 7 10.25 -4.88 1.52
C PHE A 7 10.68 -4.71 0.06
N GLY A 8 10.40 -3.56 -0.56
CA GLY A 8 10.75 -3.30 -1.95
C GLY A 8 9.75 -3.89 -2.96
N GLU A 9 8.58 -4.37 -2.50
CA GLU A 9 7.54 -4.84 -3.40
C GLU A 9 6.71 -3.69 -3.93
N GLN A 10 6.35 -3.74 -5.21
CA GLN A 10 5.45 -2.75 -5.77
C GLN A 10 4.01 -3.01 -5.29
N LEU A 11 3.43 -2.04 -4.61
CA LEU A 11 2.04 -2.10 -4.19
C LEU A 11 1.15 -1.78 -5.41
N ASN A 12 0.21 -2.67 -5.72
CA ASN A 12 -0.73 -2.48 -6.82
C ASN A 12 -1.84 -1.48 -6.43
N LEU A 13 -1.43 -0.24 -6.19
CA LEU A 13 -2.26 0.88 -5.80
C LEU A 13 -2.07 2.04 -6.79
N PRO A 14 -3.14 2.79 -7.10
CA PRO A 14 -3.01 3.99 -7.92
C PRO A 14 -2.16 5.04 -7.20
N ILE A 15 -1.59 6.00 -7.93
CA ILE A 15 -0.81 7.10 -7.33
C ILE A 15 -1.70 8.11 -6.59
N GLU A 16 -2.99 8.15 -6.91
CA GLU A 16 -3.98 8.96 -6.23
C GLU A 16 -5.37 8.29 -6.24
N GLY A 17 -6.24 8.70 -5.32
CA GLY A 17 -7.58 8.14 -5.13
C GLY A 17 -7.65 7.27 -3.87
N GLU A 18 -8.47 6.22 -3.92
CA GLU A 18 -8.67 5.31 -2.80
C GLU A 18 -8.32 3.90 -3.23
N GLY A 19 -7.67 3.13 -2.36
CA GLY A 19 -7.33 1.75 -2.64
C GLY A 19 -6.77 1.04 -1.42
N GLN A 20 -6.78 -0.29 -1.45
CA GLN A 20 -6.14 -1.10 -0.42
C GLN A 20 -5.47 -2.31 -1.04
N VAL A 21 -4.34 -2.71 -0.48
CA VAL A 21 -3.61 -3.90 -0.89
C VAL A 21 -3.00 -4.55 0.34
N GLN A 22 -3.00 -5.88 0.38
CA GLN A 22 -2.33 -6.63 1.42
C GLN A 22 -0.94 -7.03 0.93
N CYS A 23 0.08 -6.81 1.75
CA CYS A 23 1.41 -7.33 1.49
C CYS A 23 1.41 -8.85 1.70
N GLN A 24 1.88 -9.60 0.70
CA GLN A 24 1.87 -11.06 0.73
C GLN A 24 2.94 -11.62 1.69
N HIS A 25 3.95 -10.83 2.04
CA HIS A 25 5.05 -11.26 2.89
C HIS A 25 4.77 -11.06 4.39
N THR A 26 4.07 -9.98 4.76
CA THR A 26 3.82 -9.63 6.17
C THR A 26 2.36 -9.63 6.57
N SER A 27 1.46 -9.87 5.62
CA SER A 27 0.01 -9.72 5.81
C SER A 27 -0.43 -8.30 6.20
N ALA A 28 0.48 -7.30 6.16
CA ALA A 28 0.17 -5.91 6.46
C ALA A 28 -0.77 -5.33 5.38
N GLN A 29 -1.78 -4.59 5.81
CA GLN A 29 -2.75 -3.96 4.91
C GLN A 29 -2.33 -2.51 4.65
N TYR A 30 -2.05 -2.17 3.40
CA TYR A 30 -1.76 -0.80 2.99
C TYR A 30 -3.02 -0.19 2.39
N VAL A 31 -3.41 0.98 2.89
CA VAL A 31 -4.61 1.72 2.48
C VAL A 31 -4.18 3.09 1.96
N LEU A 32 -4.45 3.35 0.68
CA LEU A 32 -4.29 4.65 0.05
C LEU A 32 -5.54 5.49 0.24
N LYS A 33 -5.37 6.73 0.72
CA LYS A 33 -6.41 7.75 0.84
C LYS A 33 -5.96 9.05 0.21
N GLY A 34 -6.57 9.43 -0.92
CA GLY A 34 -6.18 10.58 -1.70
C GLY A 34 -4.78 10.39 -2.28
N LYS A 35 -3.75 10.92 -1.60
CA LYS A 35 -2.32 10.78 -1.97
C LYS A 35 -1.46 10.28 -0.81
N GLN A 36 -2.10 9.76 0.23
CA GLN A 36 -1.43 9.29 1.44
C GLN A 36 -1.61 7.79 1.60
N LEU A 37 -0.50 7.08 1.72
CA LEU A 37 -0.48 5.65 1.99
C LEU A 37 -0.40 5.41 3.51
N HIS A 38 -1.35 4.66 4.05
CA HIS A 38 -1.41 4.27 5.45
C HIS A 38 -1.16 2.77 5.58
N LYS A 39 -0.20 2.38 6.42
CA LYS A 39 -0.03 0.97 6.81
C LYS A 39 -0.95 0.67 8.00
N GLN A 40 -1.76 -0.37 7.87
CA GLN A 40 -2.52 -0.99 8.94
C GLN A 40 -1.89 -2.34 9.23
N GLU A 41 -1.22 -2.42 10.37
CA GLU A 41 -0.74 -3.67 10.95
C GLU A 41 -1.87 -4.19 11.85
N ALA A 42 -2.18 -5.49 11.74
CA ALA A 42 -3.10 -6.17 12.64
C ALA A 42 -2.39 -6.56 13.95
#